data_AF-A0A2E0L1Z9-F1
#
_entry.id   AF-A0A2E0L1Z9-F1
#
_cell.length_a   1.000
_cell.length_b   1.000
_cell.length_c   1.000
_cell.angle_alpha   90.00
_cell.angle_beta   90.00
_cell.angle_gamma   90.00
#
_symmetry.space_group_name_H-M   'P 1'
#
loop_
_entity.id
_entity.type
_entity.pdbx_description
1 polymer ?
#
loop_
_entity_poly.entity_id
_entity_poly.type
_entity_poly.pdbx_seq_one_letter_code
_entity_poly.pdbx_strand_id
1 'polypeptide(L)'
;MNGQLKISASFLLILSLLLASCASGAVSPGRIEMRITDHREAIGDFDRLDITIERVGVHPASAARTAGWMDFEPDTAAVDLTQVLDGRTAAILEAELPAGEYDAVRLHVASGAGDLKTGEAVTLPGFEQAVRVPFAVRADAVVGIVIDLIVESEDDHPGGGYEINILNAAVD
;
A
#
# COMPACT_ATOMS: atom_id res chain seq x y z
N MET A 1 15.84 -70.13 54.95
CA MET A 1 17.07 -69.43 54.52
C MET A 1 16.86 -68.94 53.09
N ASN A 2 16.83 -67.61 52.94
CA ASN A 2 17.48 -66.83 51.87
C ASN A 2 17.26 -67.38 50.45
N GLY A 3 16.36 -66.84 49.64
CA GLY A 3 16.51 -65.53 49.03
C GLY A 3 16.97 -65.71 47.58
N GLN A 4 16.30 -65.04 46.64
CA GLN A 4 16.90 -64.22 45.59
C GLN A 4 15.87 -63.94 44.50
N LEU A 5 15.63 -62.65 44.35
CA LEU A 5 14.86 -61.96 43.35
C LEU A 5 15.59 -62.07 42.00
N LYS A 6 14.89 -62.40 40.91
CA LYS A 6 15.37 -62.17 39.54
C LYS A 6 14.33 -61.33 38.79
N ILE A 7 14.53 -60.02 38.86
CA ILE A 7 13.90 -59.06 37.96
C ILE A 7 14.55 -59.27 36.59
N SER A 8 13.78 -59.69 35.59
CA SER A 8 14.21 -59.63 34.18
C SER A 8 13.36 -58.59 33.48
N ALA A 9 14.00 -57.47 33.17
CA ALA A 9 13.44 -56.33 32.48
C ALA A 9 13.19 -56.67 31.01
N SER A 10 11.94 -56.73 30.58
CA SER A 10 11.59 -56.62 29.16
C SER A 10 11.23 -55.17 28.86
N PHE A 11 12.15 -54.55 28.13
CA PHE A 11 12.21 -53.17 27.70
C PHE A 11 10.99 -52.83 26.83
N LEU A 12 10.04 -52.07 27.37
CA LEU A 12 8.92 -51.52 26.60
C LEU A 12 9.46 -50.32 25.82
N LEU A 13 9.73 -50.51 24.52
CA LEU A 13 10.13 -49.44 23.61
C LEU A 13 8.89 -48.59 23.30
N ILE A 14 8.58 -47.62 24.18
CA ILE A 14 7.59 -46.60 23.92
C ILE A 14 8.18 -45.65 22.87
N LEU A 15 7.70 -45.78 21.63
CA LEU A 15 7.93 -44.83 20.56
C LEU A 15 7.17 -43.53 20.89
N SER A 16 7.78 -42.70 21.72
CA SER A 16 7.33 -41.33 21.99
C SER A 16 7.64 -40.47 20.77
N LEU A 17 6.74 -40.50 19.79
CA LEU A 17 6.73 -39.57 18.68
C LEU A 17 6.39 -38.18 19.25
N LEU A 18 7.42 -37.43 19.64
CA LEU A 18 7.33 -36.02 19.95
C LEU A 18 6.96 -35.27 18.67
N LEU A 19 5.67 -35.08 18.45
CA LEU A 19 5.18 -34.02 17.56
C LEU A 19 5.61 -32.70 18.21
N ALA A 20 6.76 -32.18 17.78
CA ALA A 20 7.12 -30.80 17.99
C ALA A 20 6.12 -29.94 17.21
N SER A 21 4.99 -29.62 17.85
CA SER A 21 4.11 -28.54 17.40
C SER A 21 4.90 -27.25 17.62
N CYS A 22 5.66 -26.83 16.61
CA CYS A 22 6.01 -25.44 16.51
C CYS A 22 4.68 -24.72 16.22
N ALA A 23 3.97 -24.33 17.27
CA ALA A 23 3.00 -23.27 17.16
C ALA A 23 3.83 -22.02 16.79
N SER A 24 4.07 -21.84 15.49
CA SER A 24 4.47 -20.55 14.96
C SER A 24 3.40 -19.59 15.47
N GLY A 25 3.75 -18.71 16.40
CA GLY A 25 2.88 -17.64 16.85
C GLY A 25 2.62 -16.73 15.66
N ALA A 26 1.71 -17.17 14.79
CA ALA A 26 1.24 -16.42 13.65
C ALA A 26 0.64 -15.16 14.23
N VAL A 27 1.36 -14.06 14.11
CA VAL A 27 0.84 -12.75 14.45
C VAL A 27 -0.24 -12.47 13.41
N SER A 28 -1.48 -12.25 13.85
CA SER A 28 -2.55 -11.88 12.93
C SER A 28 -2.12 -10.65 12.13
N PRO A 29 -2.38 -10.61 10.82
CA PRO A 29 -2.11 -9.42 10.03
C PRO A 29 -3.01 -8.27 10.52
N GLY A 30 -2.59 -7.04 10.20
CA GLY A 30 -3.51 -5.92 10.15
C GLY A 30 -3.96 -5.65 8.72
N ARG A 31 -4.76 -4.60 8.53
CA ARG A 31 -5.19 -4.12 7.21
C ARG A 31 -4.77 -2.68 7.01
N ILE A 32 -4.57 -2.33 5.75
CA ILE A 32 -4.51 -0.95 5.30
C ILE A 32 -5.65 -0.66 4.34
N GLU A 33 -6.10 0.59 4.35
CA GLU A 33 -6.94 1.15 3.31
C GLU A 33 -6.20 2.35 2.73
N MET A 34 -5.91 2.33 1.43
CA MET A 34 -5.30 3.47 0.75
C MET A 34 -6.34 4.20 -0.06
N ARG A 35 -6.37 5.51 0.10
CA ARG A 35 -7.28 6.42 -0.60
C ARG A 35 -6.49 7.53 -1.25
N ILE A 36 -7.05 8.14 -2.29
CA ILE A 36 -6.49 9.33 -2.93
C ILE A 36 -7.45 10.51 -2.87
N THR A 37 -6.88 11.71 -2.77
CA THR A 37 -7.51 13.02 -2.95
C THR A 37 -6.62 13.84 -3.87
N ASP A 38 -7.14 14.93 -4.40
CA ASP A 38 -6.38 15.88 -5.20
C ASP A 38 -6.40 17.28 -4.56
N HIS A 39 -5.27 17.98 -4.72
CA HIS A 39 -5.06 19.34 -4.27
C HIS A 39 -5.56 20.33 -5.32
N ARG A 40 -6.22 21.39 -4.87
CA ARG A 40 -6.78 22.42 -5.76
C ARG A 40 -5.69 23.37 -6.28
N GLU A 41 -4.97 22.93 -7.31
CA GLU A 41 -4.06 23.73 -8.13
C GLU A 41 -4.58 23.76 -9.59
N ALA A 42 -3.88 23.15 -10.56
CA ALA A 42 -4.25 23.20 -11.97
C ALA A 42 -5.42 22.26 -12.36
N ILE A 43 -5.85 21.38 -11.45
CA ILE A 43 -7.05 20.53 -11.65
C ILE A 43 -8.32 21.35 -11.98
N GLY A 44 -8.33 22.63 -11.60
CA GLY A 44 -9.40 23.57 -11.91
C GLY A 44 -9.62 23.82 -13.41
N ASP A 45 -8.65 23.49 -14.27
CA ASP A 45 -8.73 23.66 -15.72
C ASP A 45 -9.50 22.54 -16.42
N PHE A 46 -9.70 21.41 -15.73
CA PHE A 46 -10.33 20.21 -16.26
C PHE A 46 -11.83 20.20 -15.97
N ASP A 47 -12.63 19.78 -16.96
CA ASP A 47 -13.99 19.31 -16.75
C ASP A 47 -13.98 17.85 -16.23
N ARG A 48 -12.97 17.07 -16.64
CA ARG A 48 -12.73 15.69 -16.20
C ARG A 48 -11.24 15.36 -16.33
N LEU A 49 -10.71 14.59 -15.38
CA LEU A 49 -9.34 14.05 -15.47
C LEU A 49 -9.30 12.65 -14.86
N ASP A 50 -9.33 11.63 -15.71
CA ASP A 50 -9.18 10.24 -15.28
C ASP A 50 -7.69 9.86 -15.23
N ILE A 51 -7.24 9.33 -14.10
CA ILE A 51 -5.93 8.68 -13.99
C ILE A 51 -6.05 7.17 -14.06
N THR A 52 -5.04 6.51 -14.63
CA THR A 52 -4.92 5.05 -14.63
C THR A 52 -3.81 4.62 -13.68
N ILE A 53 -4.18 3.99 -12.56
CA ILE A 53 -3.27 3.46 -11.54
C ILE A 53 -2.89 2.03 -11.92
N GLU A 54 -1.59 1.75 -11.94
CA GLU A 54 -1.08 0.40 -12.22
C GLU A 54 -0.64 -0.35 -10.98
N ARG A 55 -0.15 0.37 -9.96
CA ARG A 55 0.47 -0.26 -8.80
C ARG A 55 0.45 0.65 -7.60
N VAL A 56 0.29 0.01 -6.45
CA VAL A 56 0.44 0.65 -5.15
C VAL A 56 1.52 -0.11 -4.37
N GLY A 57 2.42 0.62 -3.74
CA GLY A 57 3.54 0.04 -2.99
C GLY A 57 3.53 0.46 -1.52
N VAL A 58 3.94 -0.44 -0.64
CA VAL A 58 4.17 -0.17 0.78
C VAL A 58 5.58 -0.59 1.16
N HIS A 59 6.29 0.25 1.92
CA HIS A 59 7.67 -0.01 2.32
C HIS A 59 7.80 -0.24 3.84
N PRO A 60 8.30 -1.40 4.27
CA PRO A 60 8.55 -1.69 5.68
C PRO A 60 9.77 -0.89 6.18
N ALA A 61 9.67 -0.30 7.38
CA ALA A 61 10.70 0.56 7.93
C ALA A 61 12.04 -0.16 8.20
N SER A 62 12.02 -1.50 8.27
CA SER A 62 13.21 -2.34 8.46
C SER A 62 14.01 -2.60 7.17
N ALA A 63 13.46 -2.27 6.00
CA ALA A 63 14.12 -2.49 4.72
C ALA A 63 14.89 -1.24 4.25
N ALA A 64 15.83 -1.45 3.32
CA ALA A 64 16.47 -0.35 2.63
C ALA A 64 15.51 0.23 1.59
N ARG A 65 15.37 1.56 1.52
CA ARG A 65 14.39 2.27 0.66
C ARG A 65 14.44 1.91 -0.83
N THR A 66 15.58 1.46 -1.33
CA THR A 66 15.76 1.03 -2.73
C THR A 66 15.31 -0.42 -2.97
N ALA A 67 14.77 -1.11 -1.97
CA ALA A 67 14.34 -2.51 -2.01
C ALA A 67 13.17 -2.74 -1.03
N GLY A 68 12.66 -3.96 -0.94
CA GLY A 68 11.69 -4.35 0.10
C GLY A 68 10.28 -3.80 -0.06
N TRP A 69 9.97 -3.15 -1.18
CA TRP A 69 8.62 -2.74 -1.54
C TRP A 69 7.70 -3.96 -1.67
N MET A 70 6.56 -3.89 -1.00
CA MET A 70 5.43 -4.80 -1.21
C MET A 70 4.50 -4.11 -2.19
N ASP A 71 4.40 -4.68 -3.39
CA ASP A 71 3.60 -4.13 -4.47
C ASP A 71 2.25 -4.85 -4.56
N PHE A 72 1.21 -4.06 -4.83
CA PHE A 72 -0.18 -4.48 -4.94
C PHE A 72 -0.78 -3.97 -6.25
N GLU A 73 -1.66 -4.78 -6.84
CA GLU A 73 -2.58 -4.33 -7.87
C GLU A 73 -3.69 -3.49 -7.20
N PRO A 74 -4.07 -2.33 -7.75
CA PRO A 74 -5.12 -1.52 -7.15
C PRO A 74 -6.49 -2.19 -7.32
N ASP A 75 -7.33 -2.10 -6.29
CA ASP A 75 -8.74 -2.52 -6.39
C ASP A 75 -9.54 -1.58 -7.32
N THR A 76 -9.15 -0.30 -7.34
CA THR A 76 -9.69 0.71 -8.26
C THR A 76 -8.56 1.28 -9.11
N ALA A 77 -8.48 0.84 -10.37
CA ALA A 77 -7.43 1.26 -11.30
C ALA A 77 -7.71 2.58 -12.03
N ALA A 78 -8.94 3.09 -12.01
CA ALA A 78 -9.30 4.35 -12.68
C ALA A 78 -10.03 5.30 -11.72
N VAL A 79 -9.52 6.53 -11.60
CA VAL A 79 -10.11 7.55 -10.72
C VAL A 79 -10.20 8.89 -11.46
N ASP A 80 -11.38 9.51 -11.41
CA ASP A 80 -11.57 10.90 -11.85
C ASP A 80 -11.15 11.87 -10.75
N LEU A 81 -10.01 12.56 -10.94
CA LEU A 81 -9.45 13.47 -9.96
C LEU A 81 -10.35 14.68 -9.68
N THR A 82 -11.19 15.08 -10.64
CA THR A 82 -12.15 16.18 -10.44
C THR A 82 -13.21 15.86 -9.39
N GLN A 83 -13.39 14.58 -9.04
CA GLN A 83 -14.37 14.10 -8.07
C GLN A 83 -13.82 13.92 -6.65
N VAL A 84 -12.49 13.98 -6.47
CA VAL A 84 -11.80 13.75 -5.19
C VAL A 84 -11.12 15.02 -4.68
N LEU A 85 -11.86 16.12 -4.69
CA LEU A 85 -11.44 17.44 -4.19
C LEU A 85 -12.18 17.79 -2.89
N ASP A 86 -11.64 18.77 -2.15
CA ASP A 86 -12.28 19.36 -0.96
C ASP A 86 -12.60 18.33 0.15
N GLY A 87 -11.65 17.42 0.41
CA GLY A 87 -11.79 16.38 1.43
C GLY A 87 -12.56 15.13 0.97
N ARG A 88 -13.01 15.09 -0.29
CA ARG A 88 -13.50 13.85 -0.91
C ARG A 88 -12.33 12.96 -1.28
N THR A 89 -12.49 11.66 -1.09
CA THR A 89 -11.44 10.66 -1.36
C THR A 89 -12.00 9.46 -2.11
N ALA A 90 -11.18 8.81 -2.92
CA ALA A 90 -11.48 7.52 -3.54
C ALA A 90 -10.57 6.42 -2.97
N ALA A 91 -11.14 5.29 -2.55
CA ALA A 91 -10.36 4.13 -2.14
C ALA A 91 -9.75 3.43 -3.36
N ILE A 92 -8.46 3.13 -3.29
CA ILE A 92 -7.70 2.52 -4.39
C ILE A 92 -7.10 1.14 -4.02
N LEU A 93 -6.99 0.83 -2.73
CA LEU A 93 -6.46 -0.43 -2.24
C LEU A 93 -6.98 -0.75 -0.84
N GLU A 94 -7.42 -1.98 -0.62
CA GLU A 94 -7.50 -2.64 0.68
C GLU A 94 -6.56 -3.85 0.70
N ALA A 95 -5.64 -3.91 1.67
CA ALA A 95 -4.66 -4.99 1.73
C ALA A 95 -4.37 -5.44 3.16
N GLU A 96 -4.12 -6.74 3.34
CA GLU A 96 -3.57 -7.29 4.58
C GLU A 96 -2.05 -7.11 4.60
N LEU A 97 -1.53 -6.59 5.72
CA LEU A 97 -0.10 -6.44 5.96
C LEU A 97 0.31 -7.15 7.25
N PRO A 98 1.53 -7.74 7.30
CA PRO A 98 2.11 -8.20 8.55
C PRO A 98 2.12 -7.06 9.60
N ALA A 99 1.89 -7.41 10.87
CA ALA A 99 2.04 -6.44 11.93
C ALA A 99 3.50 -5.94 11.99
N GLY A 100 3.70 -4.62 12.04
CA GLY A 100 5.02 -4.01 11.96
C GLY A 100 5.00 -2.51 11.69
N GLU A 101 6.20 -1.94 11.57
CA GLU A 101 6.43 -0.52 11.28
C GLU A 101 6.73 -0.31 9.79
N TYR A 102 6.11 0.71 9.22
CA TYR A 102 6.21 1.11 7.83
C TYR A 102 6.56 2.60 7.75
N ASP A 103 7.25 3.02 6.70
CA ASP A 103 7.75 4.40 6.61
C ASP A 103 7.47 5.12 5.29
N ALA A 104 6.92 4.44 4.29
CA ALA A 104 6.56 5.04 3.01
C ALA A 104 5.49 4.23 2.26
N VAL A 105 4.80 4.94 1.38
CA VAL A 105 3.94 4.38 0.33
C VAL A 105 4.43 4.85 -1.04
N ARG A 106 3.99 4.18 -2.11
CA ARG A 106 4.32 4.50 -3.49
C ARG A 106 3.09 4.34 -4.36
N LEU A 107 2.92 5.25 -5.32
CA LEU A 107 1.88 5.17 -6.33
C LEU A 107 2.55 5.12 -7.71
N HIS A 108 2.09 4.20 -8.56
CA HIS A 108 2.42 4.16 -9.97
C HIS A 108 1.17 4.46 -10.79
N VAL A 109 1.17 5.58 -11.49
CA VAL A 109 0.14 6.00 -12.44
C VAL A 109 0.71 5.85 -13.85
N ALA A 110 0.00 5.13 -14.72
CA ALA A 110 0.40 4.93 -16.11
C ALA A 110 0.25 6.19 -16.96
N SER A 111 -0.87 6.90 -16.76
CA SER A 111 -1.24 8.07 -17.53
C SER A 111 -2.42 8.79 -16.90
N GLY A 112 -2.61 10.05 -17.31
CA GLY A 112 -3.86 10.79 -17.15
C GLY A 112 -4.50 11.08 -18.52
N ALA A 113 -5.83 11.04 -18.58
CA ALA A 113 -6.61 11.49 -19.73
C ALA A 113 -7.59 12.57 -19.27
N GLY A 114 -7.45 13.78 -19.82
CA GLY A 114 -8.18 14.95 -19.37
C GLY A 114 -8.98 15.62 -20.48
N ASP A 115 -10.18 16.06 -20.13
CA ASP A 115 -10.99 17.00 -20.92
C ASP A 115 -10.87 18.38 -20.28
N LEU A 116 -10.24 19.34 -20.97
CA LEU A 116 -10.12 20.71 -20.52
C LEU A 116 -11.42 21.48 -20.71
N LYS A 117 -11.66 22.48 -19.88
CA LYS A 117 -12.79 23.43 -20.01
C LYS A 117 -12.77 24.24 -21.29
N THR A 118 -11.61 24.32 -21.94
CA THR A 118 -11.45 24.92 -23.28
C THR A 118 -12.04 24.05 -24.39
N GLY A 119 -12.36 22.78 -24.09
CA GLY A 119 -12.85 21.77 -25.02
C GLY A 119 -11.75 20.91 -25.66
N GLU A 120 -10.49 21.12 -25.28
CA GLU A 120 -9.35 20.31 -25.74
C GLU A 120 -9.18 19.05 -24.88
N ALA A 121 -8.87 17.92 -25.51
CA ALA A 121 -8.49 16.69 -24.81
C ALA A 121 -6.97 16.59 -24.73
N VAL A 122 -6.46 16.30 -23.53
CA VAL A 122 -5.02 16.18 -23.26
C VAL A 122 -4.70 14.83 -22.63
N THR A 123 -3.44 14.40 -22.78
CA THR A 123 -2.89 13.24 -22.08
C THR A 123 -1.75 13.70 -21.20
N LEU A 124 -1.79 13.30 -19.94
CA LEU A 124 -0.76 13.59 -18.96
C LEU A 124 0.18 12.40 -18.84
N PRO A 125 1.50 12.62 -18.71
CA PRO A 125 2.45 11.54 -18.51
C PRO A 125 2.14 10.79 -17.20
N GLY A 126 2.41 9.49 -17.20
CA GLY A 126 2.43 8.69 -15.98
C GLY A 126 3.62 9.04 -15.09
N PHE A 127 3.54 8.64 -13.82
CA PHE A 127 4.61 8.80 -12.85
C PHE A 127 4.67 7.62 -11.89
N GLU A 128 5.86 7.38 -11.34
CA GLU A 128 6.03 6.51 -10.17
C GLU A 128 6.74 7.31 -9.08
N GLN A 129 6.05 7.52 -7.95
CA GLN A 129 6.59 8.32 -6.86
C GLN A 129 6.32 7.68 -5.50
N ALA A 130 7.33 7.72 -4.64
CA ALA A 130 7.23 7.32 -3.24
C ALA A 130 7.13 8.55 -2.33
N VAL A 131 6.32 8.45 -1.29
CA VAL A 131 6.14 9.49 -0.27
C VAL A 131 6.35 8.90 1.13
N ARG A 132 7.08 9.63 1.97
CA ARG A 132 7.36 9.21 3.35
C ARG A 132 6.14 9.47 4.22
N VAL A 133 5.55 8.40 4.76
CA VAL A 133 4.43 8.43 5.71
C VAL A 133 4.66 7.30 6.72
N PRO A 134 5.15 7.59 7.93
CA PRO A 134 5.34 6.56 8.95
C PRO A 134 4.02 6.09 9.56
N PHE A 135 3.82 4.78 9.63
CA PHE A 135 2.66 4.16 10.27
C PHE A 135 2.97 2.79 10.84
N ALA A 136 2.15 2.35 11.79
CA ALA A 136 2.27 1.04 12.43
C ALA A 136 1.03 0.19 12.15
N VAL A 137 1.21 -0.97 11.55
CA VAL A 137 0.15 -1.97 11.37
C VAL A 137 0.13 -2.86 12.61
N ARG A 138 -1.04 -2.95 13.26
CA ARG A 138 -1.26 -3.84 14.39
C ARG A 138 -2.18 -4.99 13.99
N ALA A 139 -2.03 -6.12 14.66
CA ALA A 139 -2.90 -7.27 14.51
C ALA A 139 -4.37 -6.86 14.62
N ASP A 140 -5.18 -7.30 13.66
CA ASP A 140 -6.63 -7.08 13.60
C ASP A 140 -7.08 -5.61 13.52
N ALA A 141 -6.16 -4.66 13.32
CA ALA A 141 -6.44 -3.23 13.15
C ALA A 141 -6.48 -2.83 11.67
N VAL A 142 -7.15 -1.71 11.38
CA VAL A 142 -7.14 -1.05 10.06
C VAL A 142 -6.41 0.28 10.19
N VAL A 143 -5.54 0.59 9.24
CA VAL A 143 -4.87 1.89 9.12
C VAL A 143 -5.29 2.50 7.78
N GLY A 144 -5.94 3.65 7.78
CA GLY A 144 -6.21 4.37 6.54
C GLY A 144 -5.06 5.33 6.21
N ILE A 145 -4.76 5.45 4.92
CA ILE A 145 -3.73 6.33 4.39
C ILE A 145 -4.35 7.10 3.21
N VAL A 146 -4.28 8.43 3.27
CA VAL A 146 -4.71 9.30 2.17
C VAL A 146 -3.47 9.85 1.47
N ILE A 147 -3.36 9.61 0.17
CA ILE A 147 -2.37 10.25 -0.70
C ILE A 147 -3.02 11.48 -1.33
N ASP A 148 -2.40 12.64 -1.14
CA ASP A 148 -2.79 13.91 -1.73
C ASP A 148 -2.00 14.12 -3.01
N LEU A 149 -2.69 14.11 -4.15
CA LEU A 149 -2.12 14.37 -5.47
C LEU A 149 -2.18 15.87 -5.78
N ILE A 150 -1.39 16.29 -6.76
CA ILE A 150 -1.46 17.64 -7.30
C ILE A 150 -1.29 17.57 -8.81
N VAL A 151 -2.14 18.32 -9.51
CA VAL A 151 -2.00 18.60 -10.94
C VAL A 151 -1.36 19.97 -11.10
N GLU A 152 -0.25 20.04 -11.83
CA GLU A 152 0.51 21.26 -12.09
C GLU A 152 0.50 21.57 -13.59
N SER A 153 0.43 22.86 -13.96
CA SER A 153 0.60 23.30 -15.35
C SER A 153 2.08 23.54 -15.62
N GLU A 154 2.54 23.07 -16.78
CA GLU A 154 3.88 23.31 -17.32
C GLU A 154 3.91 24.43 -18.36
N ASP A 155 2.84 25.22 -18.51
CA ASP A 155 2.70 26.19 -19.60
C ASP A 155 3.77 27.30 -19.60
N ASP A 156 4.47 27.49 -18.48
CA ASP A 156 5.63 28.38 -18.36
C ASP A 156 6.94 27.76 -18.95
N HIS A 157 6.92 26.52 -19.45
CA HIS A 157 8.07 25.80 -20.03
C HIS A 157 7.92 25.54 -21.54
N PRO A 158 9.03 25.53 -22.32
CA PRO A 158 8.99 25.16 -23.73
C PRO A 158 8.59 23.69 -23.90
N GLY A 159 7.34 23.43 -24.28
CA GLY A 159 6.76 22.10 -24.36
C GLY A 159 5.31 22.09 -23.91
N GLY A 160 4.96 22.88 -22.89
CA GLY A 160 3.62 23.05 -22.33
C GLY A 160 2.96 21.74 -21.85
N GLY A 161 1.91 21.84 -21.04
CA GLY A 161 1.13 20.67 -20.63
C GLY A 161 0.82 20.62 -19.13
N TYR A 162 0.53 19.42 -18.66
CA TYR A 162 0.19 19.17 -17.26
C TYR A 162 0.92 17.93 -16.75
N GLU A 163 1.34 17.97 -15.49
CA GLU A 163 1.90 16.83 -14.78
C GLU A 163 1.07 16.50 -13.54
N ILE A 164 1.15 15.24 -13.09
CA ILE A 164 0.53 14.77 -11.87
C ILE A 164 1.65 14.28 -10.94
N ASN A 165 1.64 14.76 -9.70
CA ASN A 165 2.61 14.39 -8.67
C ASN A 165 1.90 14.04 -7.37
N ILE A 166 2.60 13.36 -6.45
CA ILE A 166 2.19 13.27 -5.05
C ILE A 166 2.64 14.55 -4.34
N LEU A 167 1.68 15.29 -3.78
CA LEU A 167 1.95 16.43 -2.92
C LEU A 167 2.35 15.98 -1.51
N ASN A 168 1.55 15.11 -0.90
CA ASN A 168 1.82 14.55 0.43
C ASN A 168 1.04 13.24 0.66
N ALA A 169 1.23 12.64 1.84
CA ALA A 169 0.36 11.58 2.33
C ALA A 169 0.23 11.66 3.85
N ALA A 170 -0.92 11.24 4.37
CA ALA A 170 -1.24 11.24 5.80
C ALA A 170 -1.95 9.95 6.23
N VAL A 171 -1.76 9.58 7.49
CA VAL A 171 -2.55 8.53 8.16
C VAL A 171 -3.82 9.18 8.72
N ASP A 172 -4.97 8.51 8.59
CA ASP A 172 -6.26 8.97 9.12
C ASP A 172 -6.59 8.48 10.55
#